data_AF-A0A1D8TBI2-F1
#
_entry.id   AF-A0A1D8TBI2-F1
#
_cell.length_a   1.000
_cell.length_b   1.000
_cell.length_c   1.000
_cell.angle_alpha   90.00
_cell.angle_beta   90.00
_cell.angle_gamma   90.00
#
_symmetry.space_group_name_H-M   'P 1'
#
loop_
_entity.id
_entity.type
_entity.pdbx_description
1 polymer ?
#
loop_
_entity_poly.entity_id
_entity_poly.type
_entity_poly.pdbx_seq_one_letter_code
_entity_poly.pdbx_strand_id
1 'polypeptide(L)'
;MVEVVRSGFRECVHRGSAVILRADGEIALSLGEVHTPIYPRSSNKPWQAVTMLRNGFDPASSEELAIATASHEGESDHIELVEQLLVRHGLDGSQLRCPSDLPSNELARAELLAAGELPRPVYMNCSGKHAAMLATCMINDWPTDSYLEPTHPLQLAIVETLGSISGDVDVELGIDGCGLPIVPLSLTHLARAFARLVTAETDSPELAVADAIREHPYLVSGSGKDDARLMPAVPGLLTKAGADGVYAGALPNGSAFALKIDDGHERARLPLATALLRHMGVRWTEDLAALASQPVLGGGVRVGTVCAIPGVV
;
A
#
# COMPACT_ATOMS: atom_id res chain seq x y z
N MET A 1 -9.62 -15.61 -11.74
CA MET A 1 -9.42 -14.23 -12.21
C MET A 1 -8.11 -14.08 -12.94
N VAL A 2 -7.02 -14.62 -12.39
CA VAL A 2 -5.70 -14.64 -13.04
C VAL A 2 -5.26 -16.08 -13.25
N GLU A 3 -4.67 -16.39 -14.39
CA GLU A 3 -4.09 -17.70 -14.66
C GLU A 3 -2.57 -17.64 -14.79
N VAL A 4 -1.94 -18.76 -14.45
CA VAL A 4 -0.52 -19.02 -14.72
C VAL A 4 -0.47 -20.08 -15.80
N VAL A 5 0.08 -19.71 -16.95
CA VAL A 5 0.33 -20.62 -18.05
C VAL A 5 1.82 -20.91 -18.12
N ARG A 6 2.20 -22.18 -18.09
CA ARG A 6 3.57 -22.66 -18.27
C ARG A 6 3.61 -23.60 -19.45
N SER A 7 4.44 -23.31 -20.45
CA SER A 7 4.61 -24.13 -21.66
C SER A 7 3.27 -24.46 -22.34
N GLY A 8 2.35 -23.49 -22.39
CA GLY A 8 1.00 -23.66 -22.95
C GLY A 8 -0.01 -24.38 -22.04
N PHE A 9 0.41 -24.89 -20.87
CA PHE A 9 -0.46 -25.54 -19.90
C PHE A 9 -0.90 -24.57 -18.81
N ARG A 10 -2.20 -24.51 -18.50
CA ARG A 10 -2.72 -23.73 -17.38
C ARG A 10 -2.42 -24.44 -16.06
N GLU A 11 -1.31 -24.05 -15.44
CA GLU A 11 -0.75 -24.64 -14.24
C GLU A 11 -1.50 -24.21 -12.97
N CYS A 12 -1.96 -22.96 -12.90
CA CYS A 12 -2.61 -22.40 -11.72
C CYS A 12 -3.67 -21.36 -12.10
N VAL A 13 -4.69 -21.22 -11.25
CA VAL A 13 -5.69 -20.15 -11.35
C VAL A 13 -5.87 -19.51 -9.98
N HIS A 14 -5.57 -18.21 -9.90
CA HIS A 14 -5.86 -17.39 -8.72
C HIS A 14 -7.30 -16.87 -8.79
N ARG A 15 -8.05 -17.14 -7.72
CA ARG A 15 -9.38 -16.59 -7.46
C ARG A 15 -9.28 -15.36 -6.58
N GLY A 16 -10.34 -14.58 -6.54
CA GLY A 16 -10.34 -13.30 -5.85
C GLY A 16 -11.67 -12.58 -5.97
N SER A 17 -11.67 -11.35 -5.49
CA SER A 17 -12.75 -10.39 -5.64
C SER A 17 -12.18 -9.06 -6.13
N ALA A 18 -12.96 -8.30 -6.90
CA ALA A 18 -12.56 -7.00 -7.42
C ALA A 18 -13.77 -6.09 -7.62
N VAL A 19 -13.57 -4.79 -7.42
CA VAL A 19 -14.58 -3.76 -7.65
C VAL A 19 -13.97 -2.60 -8.44
N ILE A 20 -14.76 -1.99 -9.32
CA ILE A 20 -14.47 -0.70 -9.96
C ILE A 20 -15.58 0.26 -9.59
N LEU A 21 -15.19 1.47 -9.19
CA LEU A 21 -16.08 2.60 -8.99
C LEU A 21 -15.90 3.60 -10.14
N ARG A 22 -17.02 4.15 -10.61
CA ARG A 22 -17.03 5.32 -11.49
C ARG A 22 -16.68 6.58 -10.68
N ALA A 23 -16.41 7.68 -11.39
CA ALA A 23 -16.12 8.98 -10.80
C ALA A 23 -17.24 9.53 -9.90
N ASP A 24 -18.50 9.13 -10.14
CA ASP A 24 -19.66 9.47 -9.31
C ASP A 24 -19.79 8.59 -8.05
N GLY A 25 -18.90 7.61 -7.87
CA GLY A 25 -18.89 6.67 -6.75
C GLY A 25 -19.76 5.43 -6.94
N GLU A 26 -20.47 5.30 -8.06
CA GLU A 26 -21.28 4.14 -8.38
C GLU A 26 -20.43 2.94 -8.81
N ILE A 27 -20.89 1.73 -8.49
CA ILE A 27 -20.18 0.50 -8.87
C ILE A 27 -20.30 0.29 -10.39
N ALA A 28 -19.16 0.33 -11.09
CA ALA A 28 -19.06 0.02 -12.51
C ALA A 28 -18.98 -1.48 -12.77
N LEU A 29 -18.22 -2.18 -11.92
CA LEU A 29 -17.94 -3.60 -11.99
C LEU A 29 -17.82 -4.15 -10.57
N SER A 30 -18.41 -5.31 -10.33
CA SER A 30 -18.23 -6.09 -9.10
C SER A 30 -18.05 -7.55 -9.48
N LEU A 31 -16.95 -8.15 -9.01
CA LEU A 31 -16.61 -9.55 -9.22
C LEU A 31 -16.30 -10.18 -7.87
N GLY A 32 -16.95 -11.31 -7.56
CA GLY A 32 -16.79 -11.95 -6.26
C GLY A 32 -17.51 -11.21 -5.13
N GLU A 33 -16.99 -11.33 -3.91
CA GLU A 33 -17.56 -10.71 -2.71
C GLU A 33 -16.80 -9.43 -2.36
N VAL A 34 -17.47 -8.27 -2.46
CA VAL A 34 -16.83 -6.94 -2.38
C VAL A 34 -17.34 -6.09 -1.21
N HIS A 35 -18.30 -6.59 -0.45
CA HIS A 35 -18.94 -5.90 0.68
C HIS A 35 -18.52 -6.49 2.03
N THR A 36 -18.11 -7.76 2.07
CA THR A 36 -17.53 -8.37 3.27
C THR A 36 -16.23 -7.65 3.65
N PRO A 37 -16.09 -7.20 4.90
CA PRO A 37 -14.86 -6.59 5.36
C PRO A 37 -13.68 -7.56 5.28
N ILE A 38 -12.56 -7.06 4.79
CA ILE A 38 -11.26 -7.72 4.85
C ILE A 38 -10.31 -6.85 5.66
N TYR A 39 -9.15 -7.39 6.04
CA TYR A 39 -8.03 -6.54 6.41
C TYR A 39 -7.37 -6.02 5.13
N PRO A 40 -7.39 -4.70 4.87
CA PRO A 40 -6.74 -4.11 3.69
C PRO A 40 -5.21 -4.09 3.81
N ARG A 41 -4.68 -4.50 4.97
CA ARG A 41 -3.25 -4.51 5.30
C ARG A 41 -2.67 -3.12 5.04
N SER A 42 -1.53 -3.06 4.37
CA SER A 42 -0.84 -1.80 4.08
C SER A 42 -1.60 -0.85 3.15
N SER A 43 -2.68 -1.27 2.47
CA SER A 43 -3.46 -0.37 1.62
C SER A 43 -4.21 0.72 2.41
N ASN A 44 -4.28 0.64 3.75
CA ASN A 44 -4.82 1.71 4.60
C ASN A 44 -3.79 2.76 5.04
N LYS A 45 -2.48 2.55 4.81
CA LYS A 45 -1.43 3.47 5.25
C LYS A 45 -1.62 4.92 4.76
N PRO A 46 -2.11 5.20 3.53
CA PRO A 46 -2.38 6.56 3.11
C PRO A 46 -3.32 7.30 4.08
N TRP A 47 -4.36 6.65 4.57
CA TRP A 47 -5.30 7.26 5.52
C TRP A 47 -4.75 7.37 6.95
N GLN A 48 -3.80 6.50 7.32
CA GLN A 48 -3.03 6.68 8.56
C GLN A 48 -2.16 7.95 8.45
N ALA A 49 -1.53 8.21 7.29
CA ALA A 49 -0.79 9.45 7.05
C ALA A 49 -1.69 10.70 7.03
N VAL A 50 -2.86 10.63 6.38
CA VAL A 50 -3.87 11.70 6.47
C VAL A 50 -4.23 12.01 7.92
N THR A 51 -4.42 10.98 8.75
CA THR A 51 -4.70 11.16 10.18
C THR A 51 -3.55 11.88 10.88
N MET A 52 -2.30 11.47 10.62
CA MET A 52 -1.12 12.10 11.22
C MET A 52 -1.00 13.58 10.82
N LEU A 53 -1.18 13.92 9.54
CA LEU A 53 -1.19 15.31 9.05
C LEU A 53 -2.26 16.17 9.76
N ARG A 54 -3.48 15.62 9.90
CA ARG A 54 -4.58 16.30 10.62
C ARG A 54 -4.28 16.50 12.11
N ASN A 55 -3.40 15.70 12.69
CA ASN A 55 -2.91 15.81 14.06
C ASN A 55 -1.54 16.49 14.15
N GLY A 56 -1.19 17.31 13.16
CA GLY A 56 -0.04 18.20 13.22
C GLY A 56 1.30 17.62 12.77
N PHE A 57 1.34 16.35 12.30
CA PHE A 57 2.55 15.85 11.63
C PHE A 57 2.89 16.76 10.44
N ASP A 58 4.08 17.34 10.47
CA ASP A 58 4.56 18.29 9.46
C ASP A 58 5.80 17.70 8.77
N PRO A 59 5.62 16.98 7.65
CA PRO A 59 6.71 16.34 6.95
C PRO A 59 7.65 17.37 6.33
N ALA A 60 8.97 17.15 6.43
CA ALA A 60 9.96 18.11 5.89
C ALA A 60 9.97 18.18 4.35
N SER A 61 9.44 17.15 3.68
CA SER A 61 9.38 17.05 2.22
C SER A 61 8.32 16.04 1.77
N SER A 62 8.06 15.96 0.47
CA SER A 62 7.15 14.94 -0.08
C SER A 62 7.74 13.53 0.04
N GLU A 63 9.07 13.36 0.05
CA GLU A 63 9.73 12.08 0.34
C GLU A 63 9.44 11.60 1.77
N GLU A 64 9.47 12.51 2.75
CA GLU A 64 9.18 12.18 4.16
C GLU A 64 7.70 11.79 4.35
N LEU A 65 6.79 12.43 3.61
CA LEU A 65 5.39 12.02 3.58
C LEU A 65 5.21 10.67 2.86
N ALA A 66 5.94 10.43 1.77
CA ALA A 66 5.88 9.16 1.05
C ALA A 66 6.35 7.99 1.92
N ILE A 67 7.48 8.11 2.63
CA ILE A 67 7.99 7.06 3.51
C ILE A 67 7.05 6.78 4.70
N ALA A 68 6.29 7.78 5.16
CA ALA A 68 5.25 7.61 6.18
C ALA A 68 4.07 6.72 5.71
N THR A 69 3.88 6.55 4.40
CA THR A 69 2.84 5.69 3.80
C THR A 69 3.39 4.33 3.34
N ALA A 70 4.70 4.14 3.42
CA ALA A 70 5.39 3.09 2.70
C ALA A 70 5.20 1.69 3.28
N SER A 71 5.27 0.70 2.38
CA SER A 71 5.68 -0.67 2.67
C SER A 71 7.04 -0.90 2.01
N HIS A 72 8.07 -0.18 2.47
CA HIS A 72 9.37 -0.15 1.81
C HIS A 72 10.13 -1.47 1.92
N GLU A 73 11.12 -1.67 1.07
CA GLU A 73 11.89 -2.93 1.02
C GLU A 73 13.22 -2.87 1.79
N GLY A 74 13.44 -1.77 2.52
CA GLY A 74 14.63 -1.59 3.37
C GLY A 74 15.91 -1.27 2.60
N GLU A 75 15.79 -0.76 1.37
CA GLU A 75 16.93 -0.19 0.61
C GLU A 75 17.46 1.09 1.28
N SER A 76 18.69 1.48 0.95
CA SER A 76 19.44 2.57 1.62
C SER A 76 18.62 3.85 1.79
N ASP A 77 18.00 4.32 0.71
CA ASP A 77 17.29 5.60 0.66
C ASP A 77 16.06 5.58 1.58
N HIS A 78 15.42 4.41 1.72
CA HIS A 78 14.32 4.23 2.68
C HIS A 78 14.84 4.35 4.11
N ILE A 79 15.92 3.66 4.44
CA ILE A 79 16.46 3.62 5.80
C ILE A 79 16.96 5.01 6.22
N GLU A 80 17.65 5.70 5.32
CA GLU A 80 18.11 7.06 5.54
C GLU A 80 16.94 8.01 5.85
N LEU A 81 15.86 7.97 5.07
CA LEU A 81 14.68 8.82 5.33
C LEU A 81 14.00 8.51 6.66
N VAL A 82 13.89 7.23 7.05
CA VAL A 82 13.30 6.86 8.35
C VAL A 82 14.17 7.37 9.50
N GLU A 83 15.49 7.21 9.41
CA GLU A 83 16.42 7.70 10.44
C GLU A 83 16.41 9.23 10.53
N GLN A 84 16.39 9.94 9.38
CA GLN A 84 16.29 11.40 9.35
C GLN A 84 14.99 11.90 9.99
N LEU A 85 13.85 11.27 9.67
CA LEU A 85 12.55 11.60 10.26
C LEU A 85 12.58 11.42 11.78
N LEU A 86 13.14 10.32 12.29
CA LEU A 86 13.28 10.09 13.74
C LEU A 86 14.14 11.17 14.40
N VAL A 87 15.34 11.42 13.85
CA VAL A 87 16.30 12.40 14.40
C VAL A 87 15.70 13.81 14.46
N ARG A 88 14.93 14.22 13.45
CA ARG A 88 14.27 15.52 13.40
C ARG A 88 13.33 15.77 14.58
N HIS A 89 12.75 14.70 15.14
CA HIS A 89 11.86 14.75 16.30
C HIS A 89 12.54 14.36 17.62
N GLY A 90 13.88 14.28 17.64
CA GLY A 90 14.65 13.90 18.82
C GLY A 90 14.49 12.42 19.19
N LEU A 91 14.18 11.59 18.21
CA LEU A 91 13.97 10.15 18.35
C LEU A 91 15.09 9.36 17.68
N ASP A 92 15.17 8.07 18.00
CA ASP A 92 16.02 7.11 17.32
C ASP A 92 15.30 5.77 17.09
N GLY A 93 15.97 4.86 16.37
CA GLY A 93 15.40 3.57 15.98
C GLY A 93 15.04 2.64 17.14
N SER A 94 15.50 2.89 18.37
CA SER A 94 15.17 2.08 19.54
C SER A 94 13.74 2.32 20.06
N GLN A 95 13.13 3.45 19.68
CA GLN A 95 11.76 3.80 20.05
C GLN A 95 10.71 3.21 19.09
N LEU A 96 11.14 2.71 17.93
CA LEU A 96 10.27 1.97 17.02
C LEU A 96 9.77 0.70 17.71
N ARG A 97 8.45 0.53 17.73
CA ARG A 97 7.77 -0.65 18.30
C ARG A 97 7.35 -1.68 17.24
N CYS A 98 7.65 -1.44 15.96
CA CYS A 98 7.53 -2.49 14.95
C CYS A 98 8.57 -3.60 15.21
N PRO A 99 8.27 -4.86 14.84
CA PRO A 99 9.23 -5.96 14.91
C PRO A 99 10.58 -5.61 14.25
N SER A 100 11.67 -6.11 14.84
CA SER A 100 12.96 -6.13 14.15
C SER A 100 12.90 -7.05 12.94
N ASP A 101 13.45 -6.59 11.81
CA ASP A 101 13.48 -7.36 10.58
C ASP A 101 14.79 -7.12 9.82
N LEU A 102 14.97 -7.84 8.71
CA LEU A 102 15.95 -7.55 7.67
C LEU A 102 15.24 -6.82 6.51
N PRO A 103 15.99 -6.10 5.64
CA PRO A 103 15.45 -5.62 4.38
C PRO A 103 14.78 -6.75 3.60
N SER A 104 13.62 -6.46 3.01
CA SER A 104 12.92 -7.39 2.13
C SER A 104 13.55 -7.44 0.73
N ASN A 105 14.22 -6.36 0.31
CA ASN A 105 15.02 -6.33 -0.90
C ASN A 105 16.20 -7.31 -0.78
N GLU A 106 16.33 -8.23 -1.73
CA GLU A 106 17.33 -9.30 -1.67
C GLU A 106 18.78 -8.78 -1.65
N LEU A 107 19.07 -7.72 -2.42
CA LEU A 107 20.40 -7.12 -2.47
C LEU A 107 20.71 -6.37 -1.17
N ALA A 108 19.83 -5.49 -0.72
CA ALA A 108 20.01 -4.75 0.53
C ALA A 108 20.16 -5.70 1.73
N ARG A 109 19.39 -6.81 1.74
CA ARG A 109 19.54 -7.87 2.74
C ARG A 109 20.91 -8.53 2.68
N ALA A 110 21.38 -8.87 1.49
CA ALA A 110 22.68 -9.53 1.32
C ALA A 110 23.83 -8.61 1.75
N GLU A 111 23.78 -7.33 1.41
CA GLU A 111 24.78 -6.33 1.79
C GLU A 111 24.84 -6.15 3.32
N LEU A 112 23.69 -6.04 3.97
CA LEU A 112 23.59 -5.93 5.43
C LEU A 112 24.18 -7.18 6.12
N LEU A 113 23.80 -8.38 5.69
CA LEU A 113 24.30 -9.62 6.26
C LEU A 113 25.81 -9.80 6.02
N ALA A 114 26.30 -9.39 4.84
CA ALA A 114 27.74 -9.41 4.53
C ALA A 114 28.53 -8.43 5.40
N ALA A 115 27.91 -7.31 5.84
CA ALA A 115 28.48 -6.38 6.79
C ALA A 115 28.44 -6.88 8.25
N GLY A 116 27.79 -8.02 8.53
CA GLY A 116 27.67 -8.58 9.87
C GLY A 116 26.62 -7.88 10.75
N GLU A 117 25.74 -7.09 10.13
CA GLU A 117 24.68 -6.36 10.81
C GLU A 117 23.50 -7.27 11.20
N LEU A 118 22.76 -6.87 12.23
CA LEU A 118 21.63 -7.63 12.78
C LEU A 118 20.27 -7.05 12.32
N PRO A 119 19.18 -7.85 12.40
CA PRO A 119 17.83 -7.33 12.23
C PRO A 119 17.55 -6.16 13.18
N ARG A 120 16.92 -5.10 12.68
CA ARG A 120 16.55 -3.89 13.44
C ARG A 120 15.16 -3.42 13.04
N PRO A 121 14.42 -2.72 13.92
CA PRO A 121 13.09 -2.21 13.59
C PRO A 121 13.06 -1.28 12.38
N VAL A 122 14.14 -0.53 12.13
CA VAL A 122 14.24 0.40 10.98
C VAL A 122 14.13 -0.32 9.62
N TYR A 123 14.56 -1.58 9.52
CA TYR A 123 14.50 -2.35 8.28
C TYR A 123 13.13 -2.94 7.98
N MET A 124 12.25 -2.99 8.97
CA MET A 124 10.90 -3.50 8.81
C MET A 124 10.11 -2.56 7.91
N ASN A 125 9.39 -3.11 6.93
CA ASN A 125 8.71 -2.36 5.86
C ASN A 125 7.69 -1.29 6.30
N CYS A 126 7.29 -1.24 7.56
CA CYS A 126 6.40 -0.24 8.14
C CYS A 126 7.14 0.82 8.97
N SER A 127 8.47 0.77 9.07
CA SER A 127 9.22 1.60 10.02
C SER A 127 9.03 3.09 9.75
N GLY A 128 8.93 3.54 8.49
CA GLY A 128 8.63 4.94 8.15
C GLY A 128 7.27 5.42 8.67
N LYS A 129 6.24 4.57 8.58
CA LYS A 129 4.94 4.85 9.19
C LYS A 129 5.02 4.91 10.71
N HIS A 130 5.78 4.02 11.33
CA HIS A 130 5.99 4.04 12.79
C HIS A 130 6.76 5.28 13.23
N ALA A 131 7.74 5.74 12.45
CA ALA A 131 8.46 6.98 12.71
C ALA A 131 7.55 8.21 12.63
N ALA A 132 6.66 8.28 11.62
CA ALA A 132 5.66 9.34 11.53
C ALA A 132 4.64 9.30 12.69
N MET A 133 4.25 8.11 13.14
CA MET A 133 3.40 7.94 14.33
C MET A 133 4.08 8.47 15.59
N LEU A 134 5.36 8.16 15.79
CA LEU A 134 6.14 8.67 16.93
C LEU A 134 6.31 10.19 16.85
N ALA A 135 6.60 10.74 15.67
CA ALA A 135 6.65 12.19 15.45
C ALA A 135 5.31 12.86 15.81
N THR A 136 4.20 12.25 15.39
CA THR A 136 2.85 12.73 15.75
C THR A 136 2.64 12.69 17.27
N CYS A 137 3.08 11.63 17.95
CA CYS A 137 3.02 11.56 19.41
C CYS A 137 3.82 12.68 20.07
N MET A 138 5.05 12.94 19.61
CA MET A 138 5.90 14.02 20.12
C MET A 138 5.25 15.39 19.99
N ILE A 139 4.60 15.67 18.86
CA ILE A 139 3.92 16.94 18.59
C ILE A 139 2.73 17.18 19.51
N ASN A 140 2.06 16.11 19.95
CA ASN A 140 0.83 16.17 20.74
C ASN A 140 1.04 15.84 22.23
N ASP A 141 2.29 15.71 22.69
CA ASP A 141 2.63 15.24 24.04
C ASP A 141 1.96 13.88 24.39
N TRP A 142 1.80 12.99 23.41
CA TRP A 142 1.25 11.65 23.61
C TRP A 142 2.35 10.63 23.96
N PRO A 143 2.02 9.56 24.72
CA PRO A 143 2.98 8.52 25.07
C PRO A 143 3.63 7.85 23.83
N THR A 144 4.96 7.91 23.74
CA THR A 144 5.70 7.29 22.62
C THR A 144 5.96 5.80 22.82
N ASP A 145 5.80 5.26 24.02
CA ASP A 145 6.09 3.87 24.35
C ASP A 145 4.90 2.93 24.16
N SER A 146 3.67 3.47 24.18
CA SER A 146 2.41 2.74 24.08
C SER A 146 1.58 3.07 22.83
N TYR A 147 2.15 3.74 21.82
CA TYR A 147 1.41 4.16 20.61
C TYR A 147 0.79 3.01 19.79
N LEU A 148 1.14 1.75 20.05
CA LEU A 148 0.50 0.57 19.45
C LEU A 148 -0.82 0.17 20.14
N GLU A 149 -1.07 0.65 21.36
CA GLU A 149 -2.25 0.24 22.12
C GLU A 149 -3.54 0.77 21.45
N PRO A 150 -4.58 -0.07 21.27
CA PRO A 150 -5.84 0.37 20.65
C PRO A 150 -6.50 1.58 21.33
N THR A 151 -6.24 1.76 22.63
CA THR A 151 -6.76 2.88 23.44
C THR A 151 -5.89 4.13 23.39
N HIS A 152 -4.73 4.09 22.72
CA HIS A 152 -3.85 5.24 22.59
C HIS A 152 -4.51 6.34 21.75
N PRO A 153 -4.37 7.65 22.09
CA PRO A 153 -5.01 8.75 21.35
C PRO A 153 -4.78 8.71 19.84
N LEU A 154 -3.54 8.42 19.41
CA LEU A 154 -3.20 8.22 18.00
C LEU A 154 -4.05 7.12 17.32
N GLN A 155 -4.22 5.97 17.98
CA GLN A 155 -4.97 4.86 17.39
C GLN A 155 -6.46 5.17 17.33
N LEU A 156 -7.00 5.85 18.35
CA LEU A 156 -8.38 6.33 18.34
C LEU A 156 -8.63 7.30 17.16
N ALA A 157 -7.72 8.25 16.93
CA ALA A 157 -7.82 9.18 15.79
C ALA A 157 -7.75 8.46 14.43
N ILE A 158 -6.92 7.42 14.32
CA ILE A 158 -6.82 6.59 13.11
C ILE A 158 -8.11 5.80 12.87
N VAL A 159 -8.66 5.20 13.92
CA VAL A 159 -9.92 4.45 13.86
C VAL A 159 -11.07 5.37 13.48
N GLU A 160 -11.16 6.58 14.05
CA GLU A 160 -12.17 7.57 13.69
C GLU A 160 -12.05 7.99 12.22
N THR A 161 -10.82 8.30 11.77
CA THR A 161 -10.57 8.69 10.38
C THR A 161 -10.96 7.58 9.40
N LEU A 162 -10.56 6.33 9.66
CA LEU A 162 -10.90 5.20 8.80
C LEU A 162 -12.38 4.81 8.90
N GLY A 163 -13.01 4.95 10.08
CA GLY A 163 -14.45 4.72 10.29
C GLY A 163 -15.32 5.69 9.49
N SER A 164 -14.86 6.92 9.27
CA SER A 164 -15.54 7.89 8.39
C SER A 164 -15.57 7.47 6.91
N ILE A 165 -14.75 6.49 6.51
CA ILE A 165 -14.68 5.95 5.15
C ILE A 165 -15.70 4.83 4.96
N SER A 166 -15.77 3.90 5.93
CA SER A 166 -16.73 2.80 5.92
C SER A 166 -18.15 3.27 6.27
N GLY A 167 -18.29 4.38 6.99
CA GLY A 167 -19.56 4.77 7.62
C GLY A 167 -19.88 3.98 8.88
N ASP A 168 -19.00 3.05 9.28
CA ASP A 168 -19.10 2.23 10.49
C ASP A 168 -17.93 2.56 11.41
N VAL A 169 -18.24 3.11 12.59
CA VAL A 169 -17.27 3.43 13.64
C VAL A 169 -17.11 2.31 14.67
N ASP A 170 -17.98 1.31 14.65
CA ASP A 170 -17.99 0.18 15.59
C ASP A 170 -17.54 -1.09 14.86
N VAL A 171 -16.22 -1.22 14.69
CA VAL A 171 -15.59 -2.36 14.00
C VAL A 171 -14.63 -3.08 14.94
N GLU A 172 -14.69 -4.41 14.95
CA GLU A 172 -13.70 -5.22 15.65
C GLU A 172 -12.35 -5.07 14.95
N LEU A 173 -11.37 -4.55 15.68
CA LEU A 173 -10.02 -4.31 15.16
C LEU A 173 -9.22 -5.61 15.13
N GLY A 174 -8.45 -5.78 14.06
CA GLY A 174 -7.38 -6.79 14.04
C GLY A 174 -6.07 -6.22 14.58
N ILE A 175 -5.05 -7.07 14.70
CA ILE A 175 -3.66 -6.66 14.89
C ILE A 175 -2.87 -7.02 13.62
N ASP A 176 -2.21 -6.03 13.03
CA ASP A 176 -1.40 -6.19 11.83
C ASP A 176 -0.01 -6.78 12.18
N GLY A 177 0.72 -7.27 11.18
CA GLY A 177 2.06 -7.86 11.38
C GLY A 177 3.09 -6.87 11.94
N CYS A 178 2.82 -5.57 11.83
CA CYS A 178 3.60 -4.51 12.45
C CYS A 178 3.29 -4.25 13.93
N GLY A 179 2.26 -4.91 14.48
CA GLY A 179 1.80 -4.73 15.86
C GLY A 179 0.75 -3.63 16.03
N LEU A 180 0.38 -2.91 14.98
CA LEU A 180 -0.65 -1.86 15.03
C LEU A 180 -2.07 -2.44 14.89
N PRO A 181 -3.08 -1.79 15.49
CA PRO A 181 -4.47 -2.05 15.18
C PRO A 181 -4.77 -1.85 13.69
N ILE A 182 -5.64 -2.68 13.13
CA ILE A 182 -6.09 -2.57 11.74
C ILE A 182 -7.60 -2.53 11.66
N VAL A 183 -8.11 -1.47 11.03
CA VAL A 183 -9.53 -1.28 10.72
C VAL A 183 -9.89 -2.10 9.47
N PRO A 184 -10.82 -3.06 9.58
CA PRO A 184 -11.28 -3.82 8.42
C PRO A 184 -12.11 -2.94 7.49
N LEU A 185 -11.94 -3.11 6.18
CA LEU A 185 -12.71 -2.42 5.15
C LEU A 185 -13.16 -3.42 4.08
N SER A 186 -14.36 -3.21 3.56
CA SER A 186 -14.78 -3.90 2.33
C SER A 186 -13.96 -3.38 1.14
N LEU A 187 -13.88 -4.16 0.05
CA LEU A 187 -13.22 -3.69 -1.18
C LEU A 187 -13.90 -2.43 -1.72
N THR A 188 -15.22 -2.33 -1.59
CA THR A 188 -15.97 -1.15 -1.98
C THR A 188 -15.55 0.08 -1.17
N HIS A 189 -15.42 -0.05 0.16
CA HIS A 189 -14.95 1.05 1.01
C HIS A 189 -13.49 1.41 0.75
N LEU A 190 -12.64 0.40 0.51
CA LEU A 190 -11.25 0.64 0.14
C LEU A 190 -11.15 1.43 -1.18
N ALA A 191 -11.87 1.05 -2.23
CA ALA A 191 -11.89 1.79 -3.49
C ALA A 191 -12.38 3.23 -3.31
N ARG A 192 -13.44 3.46 -2.50
CA ARG A 192 -13.91 4.82 -2.16
C ARG A 192 -12.85 5.62 -1.41
N ALA A 193 -12.09 4.98 -0.52
CA ALA A 193 -10.97 5.60 0.19
C ALA A 193 -9.95 6.18 -0.80
N PHE A 194 -9.57 5.42 -1.83
CA PHE A 194 -8.63 5.88 -2.84
C PHE A 194 -9.21 6.97 -3.74
N ALA A 195 -10.48 6.86 -4.13
CA ALA A 195 -11.17 7.91 -4.88
C ALA A 195 -11.15 9.25 -4.13
N ARG A 196 -11.43 9.22 -2.81
CA ARG A 196 -11.41 10.41 -1.95
C ARG A 196 -10.03 11.06 -1.86
N LEU A 197 -8.94 10.27 -1.84
CA LEU A 197 -7.58 10.83 -1.80
C LEU A 197 -7.27 11.70 -3.02
N VAL A 198 -7.62 11.23 -4.21
CA VAL A 198 -7.25 11.90 -5.47
C VAL A 198 -8.23 13.00 -5.91
N THR A 199 -9.40 13.10 -5.27
CA THR A 199 -10.44 14.10 -5.57
C THR A 199 -10.64 15.13 -4.45
N ALA A 200 -9.82 15.07 -3.40
CA ALA A 200 -9.87 16.03 -2.31
C ALA A 200 -9.51 17.45 -2.77
N GLU A 201 -9.90 18.43 -1.96
CA GLU A 201 -9.63 19.84 -2.24
C GLU A 201 -8.12 20.12 -2.30
N THR A 202 -7.74 21.16 -3.05
CA THR A 202 -6.37 21.65 -3.07
C THR A 202 -5.92 22.01 -1.65
N ASP A 203 -4.65 21.71 -1.33
CA ASP A 203 -4.04 21.92 -0.01
C ASP A 203 -4.62 21.06 1.14
N SER A 204 -5.47 20.06 0.82
CA SER A 204 -5.95 19.12 1.84
C SER A 204 -4.89 18.05 2.18
N PRO A 205 -4.90 17.50 3.42
CA PRO A 205 -4.04 16.37 3.78
C PRO A 205 -4.18 15.15 2.87
N GLU A 206 -5.38 14.86 2.39
CA GLU A 206 -5.68 13.76 1.49
C GLU A 206 -4.98 13.91 0.14
N LEU A 207 -5.06 15.10 -0.46
CA LEU A 207 -4.41 15.37 -1.74
C LEU A 207 -2.88 15.39 -1.57
N ALA A 208 -2.36 15.98 -0.48
CA ALA A 208 -0.93 15.98 -0.18
C ALA A 208 -0.37 14.55 -0.07
N VAL A 209 -1.09 13.63 0.59
CA VAL A 209 -0.71 12.22 0.66
C VAL A 209 -0.77 11.56 -0.72
N ALA A 210 -1.80 11.83 -1.51
CA ALA A 210 -1.91 11.30 -2.87
C ALA A 210 -0.77 11.77 -3.78
N ASP A 211 -0.38 13.04 -3.66
CA ASP A 211 0.71 13.64 -4.42
C ASP A 211 2.07 13.04 -4.03
N ALA A 212 2.37 12.96 -2.73
CA ALA A 212 3.60 12.36 -2.24
C ALA A 212 3.78 10.90 -2.71
N ILE A 213 2.72 10.09 -2.67
CA ILE A 213 2.77 8.69 -3.13
C ILE A 213 3.03 8.61 -4.64
N ARG A 214 2.42 9.50 -5.43
CA ARG A 214 2.57 9.53 -6.89
C ARG A 214 3.92 10.04 -7.34
N GLU A 215 4.47 11.01 -6.62
CA GLU A 215 5.80 11.58 -6.87
C GLU A 215 6.90 10.55 -6.54
N HIS A 216 6.72 9.79 -5.46
CA HIS A 216 7.74 8.88 -4.93
C HIS A 216 7.30 7.41 -4.82
N PRO A 217 6.86 6.77 -5.92
CA PRO A 217 6.33 5.41 -5.88
C PRO A 217 7.42 4.37 -5.51
N TYR A 218 8.69 4.70 -5.78
CA TYR A 218 9.85 3.97 -5.28
C TYR A 218 9.88 3.96 -3.75
N LEU A 219 9.83 5.11 -3.08
CA LEU A 219 9.88 5.19 -1.62
C LEU A 219 8.71 4.49 -0.93
N VAL A 220 7.55 4.45 -1.58
CA VAL A 220 6.32 3.82 -1.06
C VAL A 220 6.38 2.29 -1.04
N SER A 221 7.16 1.67 -1.92
CA SER A 221 7.14 0.21 -2.08
C SER A 221 8.48 -0.46 -2.29
N GLY A 222 9.46 0.19 -2.91
CA GLY A 222 10.78 -0.36 -3.23
C GLY A 222 10.93 -0.85 -4.67
N SER A 223 12.18 -1.15 -5.02
CA SER A 223 12.61 -1.56 -6.35
C SER A 223 11.84 -2.77 -6.87
N GLY A 224 11.24 -2.63 -8.06
CA GLY A 224 10.56 -3.73 -8.75
C GLY A 224 9.21 -4.14 -8.16
N LYS A 225 8.69 -3.42 -7.16
CA LYS A 225 7.38 -3.69 -6.53
C LYS A 225 6.23 -3.05 -7.30
N ASP A 226 5.01 -3.50 -7.00
CA ASP A 226 3.81 -3.23 -7.80
C ASP A 226 3.54 -1.73 -7.96
N ASP A 227 3.59 -0.98 -6.86
CA ASP A 227 3.37 0.47 -6.82
C ASP A 227 4.44 1.22 -7.65
N ALA A 228 5.73 0.92 -7.40
CA ALA A 228 6.88 1.48 -8.12
C ALA A 228 6.84 1.21 -9.63
N ARG A 229 6.21 0.11 -10.05
CA ARG A 229 6.11 -0.29 -11.47
C ARG A 229 4.86 0.25 -12.15
N LEU A 230 3.70 0.22 -11.48
CA LEU A 230 2.41 0.53 -12.11
C LEU A 230 2.12 2.03 -12.18
N MET A 231 2.43 2.79 -11.13
CA MET A 231 2.15 4.23 -11.10
C MET A 231 2.84 5.01 -12.24
N PRO A 232 4.15 4.79 -12.53
CA PRO A 232 4.80 5.47 -13.66
C PRO A 232 4.21 5.09 -15.04
N ALA A 233 3.61 3.91 -15.17
CA ALA A 233 3.01 3.44 -16.42
C ALA A 233 1.63 4.06 -16.71
N VAL A 234 1.00 4.71 -15.72
CA VAL A 234 -0.34 5.30 -15.83
C VAL A 234 -0.36 6.71 -15.25
N PRO A 235 -0.37 7.76 -16.10
CA PRO A 235 -0.32 9.13 -15.63
C PRO A 235 -1.38 9.48 -14.58
N GLY A 236 -0.91 9.97 -13.43
CA GLY A 236 -1.75 10.44 -12.33
C GLY A 236 -2.40 9.34 -11.48
N LEU A 237 -2.14 8.05 -11.77
CA LEU A 237 -2.63 6.92 -11.00
C LEU A 237 -2.02 6.92 -9.59
N LEU A 238 -2.87 6.81 -8.57
CA LEU A 238 -2.48 6.48 -7.21
C LEU A 238 -2.74 5.00 -6.96
N THR A 239 -1.75 4.25 -6.47
CA THR A 239 -1.97 2.88 -5.97
C THR A 239 -1.31 2.63 -4.63
N LYS A 240 -1.80 1.62 -3.90
CA LYS A 240 -1.07 1.07 -2.75
C LYS A 240 -1.31 -0.43 -2.61
N ALA A 241 -0.22 -1.20 -2.67
CA ALA A 241 -0.24 -2.62 -2.37
C ALA A 241 -0.45 -2.90 -0.87
N GLY A 242 -1.24 -3.93 -0.60
CA GLY A 242 -1.41 -4.55 0.70
C GLY A 242 -0.93 -6.01 0.66
N ALA A 243 -0.51 -6.52 1.81
CA ALA A 243 -0.21 -7.94 1.97
C ALA A 243 -1.46 -8.81 1.70
N ASP A 244 -1.27 -10.11 1.59
CA ASP A 244 -2.34 -11.08 1.33
C ASP A 244 -3.18 -10.75 0.08
N GLY A 245 -2.50 -10.30 -0.98
CA GLY A 245 -3.09 -10.13 -2.31
C GLY A 245 -4.05 -8.96 -2.43
N VAL A 246 -4.01 -7.98 -1.52
CA VAL A 246 -4.80 -6.74 -1.60
C VAL A 246 -4.10 -5.75 -2.52
N TYR A 247 -4.88 -5.08 -3.38
CA TYR A 247 -4.40 -3.93 -4.14
C TYR A 247 -5.52 -2.94 -4.41
N ALA A 248 -5.24 -1.65 -4.32
CA ALA A 248 -6.22 -0.61 -4.59
C ALA A 248 -5.57 0.59 -5.28
N GLY A 249 -6.38 1.33 -6.02
CA GLY A 249 -5.91 2.54 -6.69
C GLY A 249 -7.04 3.41 -7.23
N ALA A 250 -6.69 4.63 -7.61
CA ALA A 250 -7.62 5.60 -8.20
C ALA A 250 -6.95 6.45 -9.27
N LEU A 251 -7.73 6.77 -10.31
CA LEU A 251 -7.35 7.70 -11.37
C LEU A 251 -7.70 9.14 -10.97
N PRO A 252 -7.07 10.16 -11.57
CA PRO A 252 -7.30 11.57 -11.23
C PRO A 252 -8.76 12.04 -11.32
N ASN A 253 -9.58 11.37 -12.13
CA ASN A 253 -11.00 11.67 -12.26
C ASN A 253 -11.88 11.09 -11.13
N GLY A 254 -11.30 10.43 -10.14
CA GLY A 254 -12.02 9.81 -9.02
C GLY A 254 -12.52 8.39 -9.28
N SER A 255 -12.40 7.85 -10.50
CA SER A 255 -12.66 6.43 -10.72
C SER A 255 -11.59 5.58 -10.01
N ALA A 256 -12.01 4.49 -9.36
CA ALA A 256 -11.15 3.73 -8.47
C ALA A 256 -11.39 2.24 -8.58
N PHE A 257 -10.43 1.45 -8.13
CA PHE A 257 -10.55 0.00 -8.02
C PHE A 257 -9.99 -0.51 -6.70
N ALA A 258 -10.48 -1.68 -6.28
CA ALA A 258 -9.85 -2.48 -5.25
C ALA A 258 -10.00 -3.96 -5.60
N LEU A 259 -9.00 -4.76 -5.26
CA LEU A 259 -8.99 -6.20 -5.47
C LEU A 259 -8.39 -6.94 -4.27
N LYS A 260 -8.80 -8.20 -4.13
CA LYS A 260 -8.25 -9.18 -3.20
C LYS A 260 -8.04 -10.49 -3.95
N ILE A 261 -6.85 -11.06 -3.88
CA ILE A 261 -6.56 -12.41 -4.33
C ILE A 261 -6.75 -13.37 -3.14
N ASP A 262 -7.60 -14.39 -3.28
CA ASP A 262 -8.07 -15.21 -2.15
C ASP A 262 -6.92 -15.95 -1.43
N ASP A 263 -5.99 -16.51 -2.20
CA ASP A 263 -4.80 -17.21 -1.68
C ASP A 263 -3.67 -16.27 -1.24
N GLY A 264 -3.90 -14.96 -1.31
CA GLY A 264 -2.98 -13.92 -0.89
C GLY A 264 -1.77 -13.70 -1.82
N HIS A 265 -1.70 -14.40 -2.95
CA HIS A 265 -0.49 -14.38 -3.76
C HIS A 265 -0.33 -13.08 -4.56
N GLU A 266 0.85 -12.46 -4.42
CA GLU A 266 1.17 -11.18 -5.05
C GLU A 266 1.27 -11.19 -6.58
N ARG A 267 1.74 -12.29 -7.19
CA ARG A 267 1.96 -12.40 -8.64
C ARG A 267 0.70 -12.18 -9.49
N ALA A 268 -0.48 -12.24 -8.88
CA ALA A 268 -1.76 -11.99 -9.52
C ALA A 268 -2.23 -10.53 -9.44
N ARG A 269 -1.64 -9.69 -8.59
CA ARG A 269 -2.08 -8.30 -8.38
C ARG A 269 -1.92 -7.45 -9.65
N LEU A 270 -0.71 -7.36 -10.21
CA LEU A 270 -0.45 -6.54 -11.40
C LEU A 270 -1.24 -7.00 -12.64
N PRO A 271 -1.30 -8.30 -13.00
CA PRO A 271 -2.15 -8.76 -14.09
C PRO A 271 -3.63 -8.39 -13.94
N LEU A 272 -4.17 -8.49 -12.72
CA LEU A 272 -5.57 -8.14 -12.48
C LEU A 272 -5.78 -6.62 -12.49
N ALA A 273 -4.92 -5.84 -11.83
CA ALA A 273 -5.02 -4.39 -11.78
C ALA A 273 -4.90 -3.76 -13.17
N THR A 274 -3.98 -4.23 -14.01
CA THR A 274 -3.86 -3.75 -15.41
C THR A 274 -5.10 -4.07 -16.24
N ALA A 275 -5.74 -5.22 -16.03
CA ALA A 275 -7.01 -5.55 -16.67
C ALA A 275 -8.15 -4.63 -16.21
N LEU A 276 -8.24 -4.35 -14.90
CA LEU A 276 -9.22 -3.39 -14.35
C LEU A 276 -8.98 -1.98 -14.91
N LEU A 277 -7.73 -1.51 -14.96
CA LEU A 277 -7.39 -0.21 -15.54
C LEU A 277 -7.75 -0.11 -17.02
N ARG A 278 -7.56 -1.19 -17.80
CA ARG A 278 -8.03 -1.27 -19.18
C ARG A 278 -9.56 -1.16 -19.27
N HIS A 279 -10.28 -1.82 -18.37
CA HIS A 279 -11.75 -1.69 -18.27
C HIS A 279 -12.17 -0.26 -17.92
N MET A 280 -11.39 0.44 -17.09
CA MET A 280 -11.59 1.86 -16.75
C MET A 280 -11.23 2.83 -17.90
N GLY A 281 -10.79 2.33 -19.05
CA GLY A 281 -10.47 3.14 -20.23
C GLY A 281 -9.06 3.71 -20.26
N VAL A 282 -8.15 3.23 -19.39
CA VAL A 282 -6.74 3.62 -19.45
C VAL A 282 -6.13 3.15 -20.77
N ARG A 283 -5.41 4.05 -21.45
CA ARG A 283 -4.75 3.77 -22.73
C ARG A 283 -3.76 2.61 -22.56
N TRP A 284 -3.87 1.62 -23.42
CA TRP A 284 -2.94 0.50 -23.44
C TRP A 284 -1.56 0.93 -24.00
N THR A 285 -0.50 0.71 -23.21
CA THR A 285 0.89 1.00 -23.54
C THR A 285 1.74 -0.28 -23.49
N GLU A 286 2.98 -0.23 -23.99
CA GLU A 286 3.91 -1.35 -23.88
C GLU A 286 4.25 -1.68 -22.42
N ASP A 287 4.42 -0.65 -21.57
CA ASP A 287 4.66 -0.83 -20.13
C ASP A 287 3.51 -1.56 -19.45
N LEU A 288 2.27 -1.14 -19.71
CA LEU A 288 1.09 -1.83 -19.19
C LEU A 288 0.98 -3.26 -19.74
N ALA A 289 1.32 -3.48 -21.01
CA ALA A 289 1.32 -4.83 -21.59
C ALA A 289 2.34 -5.75 -20.89
N ALA A 290 3.52 -5.23 -20.54
CA ALA A 290 4.53 -5.97 -19.80
C ALA A 290 4.07 -6.31 -18.38
N LEU A 291 3.40 -5.36 -17.69
CA LEU A 291 2.85 -5.58 -16.35
C LEU A 291 1.68 -6.56 -16.33
N ALA A 292 0.86 -6.56 -17.39
CA ALA A 292 -0.29 -7.44 -17.56
C ALA A 292 0.08 -8.90 -17.88
N SER A 293 1.32 -9.15 -18.32
CA SER A 293 1.81 -10.45 -18.76
C SER A 293 3.17 -10.76 -18.14
N GLN A 294 3.19 -10.95 -16.81
CA GLN A 294 4.40 -11.24 -16.06
C GLN A 294 5.02 -12.57 -16.55
N PRO A 295 6.34 -12.66 -16.75
CA PRO A 295 6.95 -13.87 -17.28
C PRO A 295 6.94 -15.00 -16.24
N VAL A 296 6.58 -16.20 -16.68
CA VAL A 296 6.88 -17.44 -15.95
C VAL A 296 8.20 -17.99 -16.48
N LEU A 297 9.18 -18.14 -15.60
CA LEU A 297 10.52 -18.60 -15.98
C LEU A 297 10.69 -20.11 -15.79
N GLY A 298 11.54 -20.70 -16.64
CA GLY A 298 12.04 -22.07 -16.55
C GLY A 298 13.47 -22.09 -17.06
N GLY A 299 14.43 -22.50 -16.21
CA GLY A 299 15.85 -22.44 -16.54
C GLY A 299 16.37 -21.02 -16.85
N GLY A 300 15.74 -19.99 -16.26
CA GLY A 300 16.09 -18.58 -16.52
C GLY A 300 15.47 -17.98 -17.79
N VAL A 301 14.77 -18.77 -18.61
CA VAL A 301 14.12 -18.29 -19.84
C VAL A 301 12.60 -18.23 -19.64
N ARG A 302 11.93 -17.28 -20.30
CA ARG A 302 10.46 -17.20 -20.30
C ARG A 302 9.87 -18.44 -20.98
N VAL A 303 9.09 -19.21 -20.24
CA VAL A 303 8.35 -20.40 -20.71
C VAL A 303 6.84 -20.22 -20.61
N GLY A 304 6.38 -19.08 -20.11
CA GLY A 304 4.97 -18.86 -19.86
C GLY A 304 4.67 -17.46 -19.32
N THR A 305 3.45 -17.29 -18.81
CA THR A 305 2.91 -16.00 -18.38
C THR A 305 1.94 -16.11 -17.22
N VAL A 306 1.91 -15.08 -16.38
CA VAL A 306 0.80 -14.81 -15.47
C VAL A 306 -0.03 -13.67 -16.06
N CYS A 307 -1.31 -13.89 -16.31
CA CYS A 307 -2.21 -12.92 -16.95
C CYS A 307 -3.64 -13.02 -16.42
N ALA A 308 -4.41 -11.93 -16.51
CA ALA A 308 -5.85 -11.99 -16.28
C ALA A 308 -6.52 -12.91 -17.30
N ILE A 309 -7.47 -13.73 -16.84
CA ILE A 309 -8.22 -14.66 -17.70
C ILE A 309 -9.13 -13.83 -18.62
N PRO A 310 -9.06 -13.99 -19.96
CA PRO A 310 -9.91 -13.25 -20.88
C PRO A 310 -11.40 -13.43 -20.57
N GLY A 311 -12.16 -12.33 -20.58
CA GLY A 311 -13.61 -12.32 -20.36
C GLY A 311 -14.04 -12.40 -18.89
N VAL A 312 -13.11 -12.43 -17.93
CA VAL A 312 -13.43 -12.32 -16.49
C VAL A 312 -13.50 -10.87 -16.02
N VAL A 313 -12.78 -9.95 -16.67
CA VAL A 313 -12.71 -8.50 -16.42
C VAL A 313 -12.86 -7.76 -17.74
#